data_AF-A0A538CXG0-F1
#
_entry.id   AF-A0A538CXG0-F1
#
_cell.length_a   1.000
_cell.length_b   1.000
_cell.length_c   1.000
_cell.angle_alpha   90.00
_cell.angle_beta   90.00
_cell.angle_gamma   90.00
#
_symmetry.space_group_name_H-M   'P 1'
#
loop_
_entity.id
_entity.type
_entity.pdbx_description
1 polymer ?
#
loop_
_entity_poly.entity_id
_entity_poly.type
_entity_poly.pdbx_seq_one_letter_code
_entity_poly.pdbx_strand_id
1 'polypeptide(L)' 'MAELEVRQGRRVVKLSSPDRILFPEDGVSKGDLFEYYREVAP' A
#
# COMPACT_ATOMS: atom_id res chain seq x y z
N MET A 1 14.55 2.46 2.50
CA MET A 1 13.14 2.88 2.44
C MET A 1 12.53 2.10 1.29
N ALA A 2 11.80 1.01 1.57
CA ALA A 2 11.09 0.32 0.49
C ALA A 2 10.06 1.30 -0.11
N GLU A 3 10.07 1.46 -1.43
CA GLU A 3 9.15 2.32 -2.17
C GLU A 3 8.29 1.35 -3.00
N LEU A 4 7.01 1.23 -2.65
CA LEU A 4 6.06 0.47 -3.49
C LEU A 4 5.49 1.44 -4.53
N GLU A 5 5.26 0.95 -5.74
CA GLU A 5 4.63 1.71 -6.82
C GLU A 5 3.54 0.88 -7.46
N VAL A 6 2.39 1.50 -7.72
CA VAL A 6 1.35 0.94 -8.58
C VAL A 6 0.97 1.95 -9.66
N ARG A 7 0.69 1.45 -10.85
CA ARG A 7 0.17 2.24 -11.96
C ARG A 7 -1.28 1.86 -12.22
N GLN A 8 -2.19 2.84 -12.09
CA GLN A 8 -3.60 2.70 -12.40
C GLN A 8 -3.97 3.64 -13.54
N GLY A 9 -4.14 3.07 -14.75
CA GLY A 9 -4.33 3.83 -15.98
C GLY A 9 -3.19 4.82 -16.22
N ARG A 10 -3.50 6.13 -16.20
CA ARG A 10 -2.52 7.22 -16.39
C ARG A 10 -1.86 7.70 -15.09
N ARG A 11 -2.26 7.16 -13.94
CA ARG A 11 -1.77 7.61 -12.63
C ARG A 11 -0.73 6.64 -12.09
N VAL A 12 0.31 7.20 -11.47
CA VAL A 12 1.32 6.46 -10.73
C VAL A 12 1.19 6.84 -9.26
N VAL A 13 1.03 5.85 -8.40
CA VAL A 13 0.92 6.03 -6.95
C VAL A 13 2.14 5.40 -6.31
N LYS A 14 2.87 6.21 -5.55
CA LYS A 14 4.06 5.81 -4.81
C LYS A 14 3.76 5.74 -3.33
N LEU A 15 4.18 4.66 -2.69
CA LEU A 15 4.02 4.44 -1.26
C LEU A 15 5.37 4.56 -0.56
N SER A 16 5.48 5.52 0.35
CA SER A 16 6.59 5.64 1.30
C SER A 16 6.30 4.85 2.57
N SER A 17 7.32 4.42 3.32
CA SER A 17 7.16 3.78 4.64
C SER A 17 6.10 2.66 4.67
N PRO A 18 6.22 1.62 3.82
CA PRO A 18 5.25 0.53 3.75
C PRO A 18 5.13 -0.21 5.09
N ASP A 19 6.24 -0.34 5.81
CA ASP A 19 6.32 -1.07 7.09
C ASP A 19 5.62 -0.37 8.27
N ARG A 20 5.07 0.84 8.06
CA ARG A 20 4.34 1.55 9.11
C ARG A 20 3.06 0.80 9.44
N ILE A 21 2.95 0.33 10.68
CA ILE A 21 1.72 -0.28 11.22
C ILE A 21 0.61 0.78 11.29
N LEU A 22 -0.52 0.50 10.63
CA LEU A 22 -1.71 1.35 10.64
C LEU A 22 -2.81 0.79 11.53
N PHE A 23 -2.91 -0.54 11.63
CA PHE A 23 -3.86 -1.22 12.50
C PHE A 23 -3.09 -2.11 13.48
N PRO A 24 -2.73 -1.59 14.66
CA PRO A 24 -1.85 -2.31 15.60
C PRO A 24 -2.45 -3.60 16.15
N GLU A 25 -3.77 -3.63 16.35
CA GLU A 25 -4.47 -4.82 16.88
C GLU A 25 -4.41 -6.00 15.89
N ASP A 26 -4.47 -5.69 14.59
CA ASP A 26 -4.42 -6.69 13.51
C ASP A 26 -3.01 -6.90 12.94
N GLY A 27 -2.03 -6.10 13.36
CA GLY A 27 -0.67 -6.11 12.82
C GLY A 27 -0.57 -5.64 11.36
N VAL A 28 -1.58 -4.98 10.83
CA VAL A 28 -1.65 -4.60 9.40
C VAL A 28 -0.85 -3.30 9.15
N SER A 29 0.07 -3.39 8.22
CA SER A 29 0.91 -2.29 7.75
C SER A 29 0.27 -1.47 6.64
N LYS A 30 0.85 -0.31 6.35
CA LYS A 30 0.46 0.52 5.22
C LYS A 30 0.71 -0.20 3.88
N GLY A 31 1.75 -1.03 3.81
CA GLY A 31 2.02 -1.89 2.67
C GLY A 31 0.90 -2.90 2.45
N ASP A 32 0.45 -3.56 3.51
CA ASP A 32 -0.63 -4.56 3.43
C ASP A 32 -1.93 -3.94 2.91
N LEU A 33 -2.31 -2.77 3.43
CA LEU A 33 -3.50 -2.06 2.96
C LEU A 33 -3.37 -1.63 1.50
N PHE A 34 -2.17 -1.22 1.09
CA PHE A 34 -1.88 -0.82 -0.28
C PHE A 34 -1.99 -1.98 -1.26
N GLU A 35 -1.43 -3.14 -0.90
CA GLU A 35 -1.52 -4.37 -1.68
C GLU A 35 -2.98 -4.87 -1.77
N TYR A 36 -3.74 -4.81 -0.67
CA TYR A 36 -5.16 -5.15 -0.66
C TYR A 36 -5.95 -4.32 -1.69
N TYR A 37 -5.81 -2.99 -1.67
CA TYR A 37 -6.51 -2.16 -2.65
C TYR A 37 -5.98 -2.33 -4.07
N ARG A 38 -4.71 -2.70 -4.26
CA ARG A 38 -4.21 -3.07 -5.60
C ARG A 38 -4.96 -4.26 -6.17
N GLU A 39 -5.33 -5.22 -5.35
CA GLU A 39 -6.01 -6.44 -5.79
C GLU A 39 -7.51 -6.24 -6.02
N VAL A 40 -8.18 -5.44 -5.19
CA VAL A 40 -9.65 -5.31 -5.22
C VAL A 40 -10.17 -4.05 -5.93
N ALA A 41 -9.31 -3.06 -6.21
CA ALA A 41 -9.74 -1.83 -6.86
C ALA A 41 -9.87 -1.99 -8.40
N PRO A 42 -10.84 -1.32 -9.05
CA PRO A 42 -11.01 -1.32 -10.51
C PRO A 42 -9.93 -0.59 -11.31
#